data_AF-A0A2N2EKA8-F1
#
_entry.id   AF-A0A2N2EKA8-F1
#
_cell.length_a   1.000
_cell.length_b   1.000
_cell.length_c   1.000
_cell.angle_alpha   90.00
_cell.angle_beta   90.00
_cell.angle_gamma   90.00
#
_symmetry.space_group_name_H-M   'P 1'
#
loop_
_entity.id
_entity.type
_entity.pdbx_description
1 polymer ?
#
loop_
_entity_poly.entity_id
_entity_poly.type
_entity_poly.pdbx_seq_one_letter_code
_entity_poly.pdbx_strand_id
1 'polypeptide(L)'
;MEILLLLIAHLLGDFVFQSSRIAHKKMNDIKYFFLHCAIYSGVILLPLLCFGPTGSIALIFSAIVVIHAVIDYGRIKILKKMRKKKADHKSKDFVIFITDQILHILVIMVCSHFINDLSIIGDAIKNILSKHLEWKQVYNILIYILLYIICLSPTAVFIKKVFVFFSIQNDTDTDKKEELISSGYLIGILERIIILTLGLNAQLGAIGFVLAAKSLARFKQLEDKNFAEKYLLGTLMSVAISLFCITIGNFLLIK
;
A
#
# COMPACT_ATOMS: atom_id res chain seq x y z
N MET A 1 -3.57 -7.79 17.42
CA MET A 1 -2.21 -7.35 16.99
C MET A 1 -1.77 -8.05 15.72
N GLU A 2 -2.11 -9.33 15.62
CA GLU A 2 -1.83 -10.30 14.57
C GLU A 2 -2.24 -9.78 13.20
N ILE A 3 -3.49 -9.29 13.07
CA ILE A 3 -3.99 -8.71 11.82
C ILE A 3 -3.17 -7.49 11.37
N LEU A 4 -2.71 -6.64 12.30
CA LEU A 4 -1.89 -5.47 11.96
C LEU A 4 -0.54 -5.90 11.42
N LEU A 5 0.10 -6.89 12.06
CA LEU A 5 1.39 -7.42 11.63
C LEU A 5 1.31 -8.05 10.23
N LEU A 6 0.29 -8.86 9.97
CA LEU A 6 0.08 -9.46 8.66
C LEU A 6 -0.30 -8.42 7.59
N LEU A 7 -1.10 -7.43 7.95
CA LEU A 7 -1.48 -6.34 7.02
C LEU A 7 -0.28 -5.47 6.65
N ILE A 8 0.56 -5.13 7.63
CA ILE A 8 1.84 -4.42 7.41
C ILE A 8 2.73 -5.24 6.48
N ALA A 9 2.93 -6.53 6.78
CA ALA A 9 3.77 -7.41 5.97
C ALA A 9 3.23 -7.57 4.54
N HIS A 10 1.91 -7.67 4.37
CA HIS A 10 1.28 -7.70 3.05
C HIS A 10 1.54 -6.41 2.26
N LEU A 11 1.30 -5.24 2.86
CA LEU A 11 1.54 -3.96 2.20
C LEU A 11 3.03 -3.76 1.85
N LEU A 12 3.93 -4.18 2.73
CA LEU A 12 5.36 -4.18 2.46
C LEU A 12 5.71 -5.08 1.27
N GLY A 13 5.20 -6.32 1.26
CA GLY A 13 5.47 -7.29 0.20
C GLY A 13 4.92 -6.88 -1.17
N ASP A 14 3.67 -6.43 -1.24
CA ASP A 14 2.98 -6.15 -2.51
C ASP A 14 3.20 -4.74 -3.06
N PHE A 15 3.58 -3.76 -2.22
CA PHE A 15 3.77 -2.38 -2.68
C PHE A 15 5.16 -1.80 -2.44
N VAL A 16 5.78 -2.07 -1.29
CA VAL A 16 7.08 -1.45 -0.96
C VAL A 16 8.24 -2.23 -1.59
N PHE A 17 8.24 -3.55 -1.45
CA PHE A 17 9.28 -4.43 -1.98
C PHE A 17 9.00 -4.93 -3.40
N GLN A 18 7.75 -4.83 -3.88
CA GLN A 18 7.43 -5.03 -5.29
C GLN A 18 7.75 -3.76 -6.10
N SER A 19 8.96 -3.71 -6.67
CA SER A 19 9.33 -2.60 -7.56
C SER A 19 8.48 -2.56 -8.84
N SER A 20 8.34 -1.36 -9.43
CA SER A 20 7.66 -1.16 -10.73
C SER A 20 8.18 -2.09 -11.84
N ARG A 21 9.48 -2.41 -11.82
CA ARG A 21 10.12 -3.34 -12.75
C ARG A 21 9.60 -4.76 -12.57
N ILE A 22 9.51 -5.25 -11.33
CA ILE A 22 8.98 -6.58 -11.02
C ILE A 22 7.50 -6.65 -11.42
N ALA A 23 6.71 -5.65 -11.04
CA ALA A 23 5.28 -5.58 -11.37
C ALA A 23 5.01 -5.58 -12.89
N HIS A 24 5.85 -4.91 -13.68
CA HIS A 24 5.71 -4.93 -15.14
C HIS A 24 6.17 -6.26 -15.74
N LYS A 25 7.33 -6.78 -15.32
CA LYS A 25 7.90 -8.01 -15.89
C LYS A 25 7.13 -9.27 -15.50
N LYS A 26 6.54 -9.34 -14.30
CA LYS A 26 5.71 -10.49 -13.86
C LYS A 26 4.51 -10.73 -14.78
N MET A 27 4.08 -9.70 -15.52
CA MET A 27 3.05 -9.89 -16.52
C MET A 27 3.49 -10.88 -17.58
N ASN A 28 4.72 -10.82 -18.11
CA ASN A 28 5.11 -11.63 -19.27
C ASN A 28 6.12 -12.74 -18.94
N ASP A 29 6.82 -12.66 -17.82
CA ASP A 29 7.87 -13.58 -17.43
C ASP A 29 7.57 -14.22 -16.07
N ILE A 30 7.42 -15.54 -16.08
CA ILE A 30 7.10 -16.33 -14.88
C ILE A 30 8.21 -16.26 -13.82
N LYS A 31 9.46 -16.00 -14.21
CA LYS A 31 10.57 -15.83 -13.25
C LYS A 31 10.33 -14.65 -12.32
N TYR A 32 9.79 -13.54 -12.85
CA TYR A 32 9.47 -12.36 -12.04
C TYR A 32 8.22 -12.57 -11.18
N PHE A 33 7.30 -13.43 -11.59
CA PHE A 33 6.20 -13.89 -10.74
C PHE A 33 6.73 -14.67 -9.53
N PHE A 34 7.58 -15.70 -9.75
CA PHE A 34 8.17 -16.46 -8.65
C PHE A 34 9.08 -15.62 -7.76
N LEU A 35 9.83 -14.66 -8.34
CA LEU A 35 10.62 -13.71 -7.56
C LEU A 35 9.74 -12.88 -6.61
N HIS A 36 8.60 -12.37 -7.10
CA HIS A 36 7.64 -11.65 -6.26
C HIS A 36 7.07 -12.55 -5.16
N CYS A 37 6.64 -13.77 -5.49
CA CYS A 37 6.17 -14.73 -4.50
C CYS A 37 7.23 -15.04 -3.44
N ALA A 38 8.51 -15.17 -3.82
CA ALA A 38 9.61 -15.41 -2.89
C ALA A 38 9.84 -14.22 -1.94
N ILE A 39 9.83 -12.99 -2.47
CA ILE A 39 9.91 -11.76 -1.66
C ILE A 39 8.73 -11.69 -0.69
N TYR A 40 7.51 -11.86 -1.19
CA TYR A 40 6.30 -11.82 -0.38
C TYR A 40 6.32 -12.88 0.73
N SER A 41 6.76 -14.10 0.40
CA SER A 41 6.92 -15.20 1.36
C SER A 41 7.89 -14.84 2.47
N GLY A 42 9.07 -14.29 2.14
CA GLY A 42 10.03 -13.85 3.15
C GLY A 42 9.47 -12.80 4.09
N VAL A 43 8.71 -11.84 3.56
CA VAL A 43 8.13 -10.73 4.33
C VAL A 43 7.00 -11.20 5.25
N ILE A 44 6.16 -12.13 4.80
CA ILE A 44 5.09 -12.74 5.62
C ILE A 44 5.64 -13.70 6.68
N LEU A 45 6.75 -14.38 6.38
CA LEU A 45 7.35 -15.33 7.33
C LEU A 45 7.85 -14.64 8.59
N LEU A 46 8.41 -13.42 8.49
CA LEU A 46 8.96 -12.68 9.63
C LEU A 46 7.95 -12.47 10.78
N PRO A 47 6.78 -11.84 10.58
CA PRO A 47 5.81 -11.68 11.67
C PRO A 47 5.24 -13.01 12.16
N LEU A 48 5.13 -14.03 11.30
CA LEU A 48 4.67 -15.36 11.73
C LEU A 48 5.70 -16.07 12.61
N LEU A 49 7.00 -15.96 12.33
CA LEU A 49 8.04 -16.52 13.21
C LEU A 49 8.07 -15.80 14.55
N CYS A 50 7.89 -14.48 14.54
CA CYS A 50 7.93 -13.66 15.75
C CYS A 50 6.63 -13.71 16.56
N PHE A 51 5.46 -13.93 15.97
CA PHE A 51 4.17 -13.76 16.66
C PHE A 51 3.11 -14.79 16.26
N GLY A 52 3.47 -15.82 15.48
CA GLY A 52 2.57 -16.90 15.08
C GLY A 52 2.66 -18.14 15.97
N PRO A 53 1.66 -19.04 15.89
CA PRO A 53 1.61 -20.28 16.67
C PRO A 53 2.66 -21.29 16.21
N THR A 54 3.46 -21.87 17.12
CA THR A 54 4.50 -22.85 16.77
C THR A 54 3.96 -24.08 16.04
N GLY A 55 2.81 -24.62 16.47
CA GLY A 55 2.25 -25.86 15.92
C GLY A 55 1.62 -25.71 14.52
N SER A 56 1.09 -24.53 14.19
CA SER A 56 0.34 -24.29 12.95
C SER A 56 0.98 -23.24 12.03
N ILE A 57 2.16 -22.70 12.37
CA ILE A 57 2.86 -21.68 11.58
C ILE A 57 3.04 -22.09 10.11
N ALA A 58 3.45 -23.33 9.86
CA ALA A 58 3.68 -23.84 8.51
C ALA A 58 2.38 -23.86 7.69
N LEU A 59 1.28 -24.29 8.30
CA LEU A 59 -0.03 -24.35 7.66
C LEU A 59 -0.56 -22.93 7.34
N ILE A 60 -0.50 -22.01 8.31
CA ILE A 60 -0.95 -20.63 8.12
C ILE A 60 -0.09 -19.91 7.07
N PHE A 61 1.23 -20.07 7.16
CA PHE A 61 2.18 -19.53 6.18
C PHE A 61 1.88 -20.05 4.77
N SER A 62 1.77 -21.36 4.60
CA SER A 62 1.45 -21.98 3.31
C SER A 62 0.10 -21.50 2.78
N ALA A 63 -0.92 -21.40 3.62
CA ALA A 63 -2.23 -20.88 3.21
C ALA A 63 -2.14 -19.45 2.66
N ILE A 64 -1.50 -18.53 3.39
CA ILE A 64 -1.35 -17.13 2.96
C ILE A 64 -0.56 -17.05 1.65
N VAL A 65 0.59 -17.71 1.56
CA VAL A 65 1.48 -17.63 0.39
C VAL A 65 0.85 -18.28 -0.85
N VAL A 66 0.27 -19.47 -0.72
CA VAL A 66 -0.35 -20.18 -1.85
C VAL A 66 -1.57 -19.43 -2.35
N ILE A 67 -2.46 -18.99 -1.45
CA ILE A 67 -3.65 -18.24 -1.85
C ILE A 67 -3.23 -16.90 -2.48
N HIS A 68 -2.23 -16.21 -1.94
CA HIS A 68 -1.70 -14.99 -2.56
C HIS A 68 -1.20 -15.24 -3.99
N ALA A 69 -0.40 -16.29 -4.20
CA ALA A 69 0.11 -16.65 -5.53
C ALA A 69 -1.03 -17.00 -6.50
N VAL A 70 -2.08 -17.69 -6.03
CA VAL A 70 -3.27 -18.02 -6.84
C VAL A 70 -4.03 -16.76 -7.25
N ILE A 71 -4.27 -15.83 -6.32
CA ILE A 71 -4.95 -14.56 -6.59
C ILE A 71 -4.16 -13.73 -7.61
N ASP A 72 -2.86 -13.51 -7.39
CA ASP A 72 -2.04 -12.68 -8.28
C ASP A 72 -1.90 -13.33 -9.67
N TYR A 73 -1.72 -14.65 -9.74
CA TYR A 73 -1.69 -15.36 -11.02
C TYR A 73 -3.04 -15.28 -11.77
N GLY A 74 -4.16 -15.44 -11.05
CA GLY A 74 -5.51 -15.29 -11.59
C GLY A 74 -5.71 -13.89 -12.17
N ARG A 75 -5.32 -12.85 -11.43
CA ARG A 75 -5.31 -11.46 -11.89
C ARG A 75 -4.49 -11.28 -13.16
N ILE A 76 -3.26 -11.81 -13.22
CA ILE A 76 -2.40 -11.71 -14.41
C ILE A 76 -3.08 -12.36 -15.63
N LYS A 77 -3.70 -13.54 -15.47
CA LYS A 77 -4.42 -14.22 -16.55
C LYS A 77 -5.61 -13.41 -17.05
N ILE A 78 -6.42 -12.85 -16.15
CA ILE A 78 -7.57 -12.02 -16.50
C ILE A 78 -7.10 -10.79 -17.29
N LEU A 79 -6.10 -10.06 -16.78
CA LEU A 79 -5.55 -8.88 -17.44
C LEU A 79 -4.98 -9.19 -18.83
N LYS A 80 -4.25 -10.31 -18.99
CA LYS A 80 -3.75 -10.77 -20.31
C LYS A 80 -4.87 -11.07 -21.29
N LYS A 81 -5.88 -11.83 -20.86
CA LYS A 81 -7.02 -12.22 -21.70
C LYS A 81 -7.79 -10.99 -22.17
N MET A 82 -7.90 -9.99 -21.31
CA MET A 82 -8.55 -8.74 -21.63
C MET A 82 -7.75 -7.94 -22.64
N ARG A 83 -6.46 -7.66 -22.40
CA ARG A 83 -5.61 -6.91 -23.34
C ARG A 83 -5.67 -7.47 -24.78
N LYS A 84 -5.78 -8.78 -24.95
CA LYS A 84 -5.96 -9.43 -26.26
C LYS A 84 -7.28 -9.10 -26.97
N LYS A 85 -8.36 -8.83 -26.23
CA LYS A 85 -9.72 -8.63 -26.76
C LYS A 85 -10.08 -7.18 -27.15
N LYS A 86 -9.15 -6.21 -27.09
CA LYS A 86 -9.40 -4.76 -27.40
C LYS A 86 -10.65 -4.14 -26.73
N ALA A 87 -11.19 -4.73 -25.67
CA ALA A 87 -12.28 -4.17 -24.88
C ALA A 87 -11.85 -2.90 -24.14
N ASP A 88 -12.79 -2.12 -23.58
CA ASP A 88 -12.47 -1.01 -22.67
C ASP A 88 -11.67 -1.53 -21.46
N HIS A 89 -10.34 -1.39 -21.54
CA HIS A 89 -9.39 -2.00 -20.59
C HIS A 89 -9.17 -1.14 -19.36
N LYS A 90 -9.43 0.18 -19.45
CA LYS A 90 -9.06 1.15 -18.42
C LYS A 90 -9.97 1.03 -17.20
N SER A 91 -11.29 0.96 -17.42
CA SER A 91 -12.28 0.85 -16.34
C SER A 91 -12.13 -0.44 -15.54
N LYS A 92 -11.85 -1.55 -16.23
CA LYS A 92 -11.76 -2.88 -15.62
C LYS A 92 -10.43 -3.17 -14.92
N ASP A 93 -9.33 -2.54 -15.32
CA ASP A 93 -8.04 -2.68 -14.63
C ASP A 93 -8.11 -2.17 -13.18
N PHE A 94 -8.82 -1.06 -12.95
CA PHE A 94 -9.09 -0.55 -11.60
C PHE A 94 -9.94 -1.54 -10.78
N VAL A 95 -11.04 -2.04 -11.34
CA VAL A 95 -11.92 -3.00 -10.64
C VAL A 95 -11.18 -4.29 -10.28
N ILE A 96 -10.36 -4.81 -11.20
CA ILE A 96 -9.52 -6.00 -10.94
C ILE A 96 -8.52 -5.72 -9.82
N PHE A 97 -7.90 -4.54 -9.81
CA PHE A 97 -7.00 -4.14 -8.72
C PHE A 97 -7.72 -4.07 -7.38
N ILE A 98 -8.90 -3.45 -7.29
CA ILE A 98 -9.66 -3.39 -6.03
C ILE A 98 -10.09 -4.78 -5.57
N THR A 99 -10.54 -5.63 -6.49
CA THR A 99 -10.96 -7.01 -6.18
C THR A 99 -9.79 -7.82 -5.63
N ASP A 100 -8.61 -7.72 -6.24
CA ASP A 100 -7.38 -8.36 -5.82
C ASP A 100 -6.99 -7.99 -4.38
N GLN A 101 -7.01 -6.70 -4.05
CA GLN A 101 -6.68 -6.21 -2.72
C GLN A 101 -7.71 -6.64 -1.67
N ILE A 102 -9.00 -6.64 -2.00
CA ILE A 102 -10.06 -7.14 -1.11
C ILE A 102 -9.84 -8.63 -0.81
N LEU A 103 -9.56 -9.44 -1.84
CA LEU A 103 -9.32 -10.87 -1.66
C LEU A 103 -8.09 -11.12 -0.76
N HIS A 104 -7.00 -10.38 -0.94
CA HIS A 104 -5.83 -10.50 -0.06
C HIS A 104 -6.13 -10.11 1.39
N ILE A 105 -6.85 -9.00 1.61
CA ILE A 105 -7.24 -8.57 2.96
C ILE A 105 -8.15 -9.61 3.62
N LEU A 106 -9.10 -10.20 2.89
CA LEU A 106 -9.96 -11.27 3.40
C LEU A 106 -9.15 -12.49 3.83
N VAL A 107 -8.16 -12.91 3.04
CA VAL A 107 -7.27 -14.02 3.38
C VAL A 107 -6.48 -13.71 4.65
N ILE A 108 -5.92 -12.50 4.75
CA ILE A 108 -5.19 -12.05 5.95
C ILE A 108 -6.11 -12.06 7.17
N MET A 109 -7.33 -11.54 7.05
CA MET A 109 -8.30 -11.50 8.14
C MET A 109 -8.65 -12.91 8.63
N VAL A 110 -8.97 -13.82 7.71
CA VAL A 110 -9.27 -15.22 8.04
C VAL A 110 -8.06 -15.90 8.69
N CYS A 111 -6.88 -15.82 8.08
CA CYS A 111 -5.67 -16.44 8.62
C CYS A 111 -5.25 -15.85 9.97
N SER A 112 -5.48 -14.55 10.20
CA SER A 112 -5.15 -13.90 11.47
C SER A 112 -5.96 -14.45 12.65
N HIS A 113 -7.18 -14.94 12.41
CA HIS A 113 -8.02 -15.54 13.46
C HIS A 113 -7.47 -16.89 13.96
N PHE A 114 -6.66 -17.58 13.15
CA PHE A 114 -6.03 -18.84 13.51
C PHE A 114 -4.67 -18.66 14.20
N ILE A 115 -4.21 -17.42 14.37
CA ILE A 115 -3.02 -17.09 15.15
C ILE A 115 -3.45 -17.00 16.61
N ASN A 116 -3.41 -18.14 17.28
CA ASN A 116 -3.64 -18.26 18.72
C ASN A 116 -2.34 -18.74 19.35
N ASP A 117 -1.84 -18.04 20.36
CA ASP A 117 -0.57 -18.28 21.05
C ASP A 117 0.70 -17.80 20.31
N LEU A 118 1.68 -17.36 21.10
CA LEU A 118 2.97 -16.91 20.60
C LEU A 118 3.92 -18.09 20.38
N SER A 119 4.84 -17.92 19.43
CA SER A 119 5.98 -18.81 19.29
C SER A 119 6.97 -18.64 20.46
N ILE A 120 7.86 -19.60 20.65
CA ILE A 120 8.96 -19.50 21.63
C ILE A 120 9.79 -18.21 21.41
N ILE A 121 10.05 -17.88 20.13
CA ILE A 121 10.74 -16.65 19.74
C ILE A 121 9.89 -15.44 20.10
N GLY A 122 8.59 -15.52 19.84
CA GLY A 122 7.64 -14.48 20.18
C GLY A 122 7.55 -14.19 21.66
N ASP A 123 7.51 -15.21 22.51
CA ASP A 123 7.53 -15.03 23.96
C ASP A 123 8.83 -14.37 24.43
N ALA A 124 9.98 -14.74 23.84
CA ALA A 124 11.24 -14.06 24.13
C ALA A 124 11.20 -12.57 23.74
N ILE A 125 10.72 -12.25 22.53
CA ILE A 125 10.54 -10.87 22.06
C ILE A 125 9.55 -10.13 22.97
N LYS A 126 8.44 -10.78 23.34
CA LYS A 126 7.40 -10.26 24.23
C LYS A 126 7.98 -9.85 25.56
N ASN A 127 8.77 -10.73 26.17
CA ASN A 127 9.43 -10.50 27.46
C ASN A 127 10.49 -9.39 27.42
N ILE A 128 11.15 -9.19 26.28
CA ILE A 128 12.11 -8.08 26.11
C ILE A 128 11.35 -6.76 25.94
N LEU A 129 10.34 -6.71 25.08
CA LEU A 129 9.54 -5.50 24.84
C LEU A 129 8.83 -5.05 26.12
N SER A 130 8.25 -5.99 26.88
CA SER A 130 7.53 -5.67 28.11
C SER A 130 8.40 -5.08 29.23
N LYS A 131 9.73 -5.14 29.11
CA LYS A 131 10.65 -4.46 30.05
C LYS A 131 10.74 -2.96 29.80
N HIS A 132 10.46 -2.52 28.58
CA HIS A 132 10.67 -1.14 28.14
C HIS A 132 9.40 -0.43 27.69
N LEU A 133 8.39 -1.19 27.25
CA LEU A 133 7.17 -0.68 26.65
C LEU A 133 5.94 -1.40 27.18
N GLU A 134 4.86 -0.65 27.35
CA GLU A 134 3.55 -1.23 27.56
C GLU A 134 2.98 -1.80 26.25
N TRP A 135 2.19 -2.86 26.32
CA TRP A 135 1.54 -3.47 25.14
C TRP A 135 0.70 -2.48 24.33
N LYS A 136 0.09 -1.52 25.03
CA LYS A 136 -0.63 -0.41 24.43
C LYS A 136 0.26 0.47 23.54
N GLN A 137 1.48 0.76 23.99
CA GLN A 137 2.45 1.53 23.21
C GLN A 137 2.90 0.75 21.98
N VAL A 138 3.16 -0.55 22.12
CA VAL A 138 3.51 -1.44 20.99
C VAL A 138 2.39 -1.47 19.95
N TYR A 139 1.14 -1.60 20.39
CA TYR A 139 -0.03 -1.52 19.52
C TYR A 139 -0.08 -0.18 18.76
N ASN A 140 0.07 0.93 19.47
CA ASN A 140 0.05 2.26 18.87
C ASN A 140 1.19 2.45 17.85
N ILE A 141 2.39 1.92 18.13
CA ILE A 141 3.52 1.92 17.18
C ILE A 141 3.17 1.16 15.91
N LEU A 142 2.54 -0.02 16.00
CA LEU A 142 2.10 -0.76 14.81
C LEU A 142 1.06 0.01 14.00
N ILE A 143 0.12 0.70 14.67
CA ILE A 143 -0.84 1.57 13.98
C ILE A 143 -0.11 2.69 13.23
N TYR A 144 0.85 3.39 13.86
CA TYR A 144 1.63 4.40 13.16
C TYR A 144 2.36 3.83 11.94
N ILE A 145 3.06 2.70 12.10
CA ILE A 145 3.76 2.02 10.99
C ILE A 145 2.79 1.71 9.84
N LEU A 146 1.61 1.15 10.14
CA LEU A 146 0.59 0.85 9.15
C LEU A 146 0.13 2.11 8.40
N LEU A 147 -0.20 3.19 9.12
CA LEU A 147 -0.65 4.44 8.52
C LEU A 147 0.42 5.05 7.60
N TYR A 148 1.67 5.09 8.04
CA TYR A 148 2.77 5.58 7.20
C TYR A 148 2.93 4.73 5.94
N ILE A 149 2.92 3.41 6.05
CA ILE A 149 3.04 2.49 4.90
C ILE A 149 1.90 2.71 3.89
N ILE A 150 0.65 2.86 4.36
CA ILE A 150 -0.50 3.15 3.48
C ILE A 150 -0.23 4.44 2.67
N CYS A 151 0.32 5.47 3.30
CA CYS A 151 0.65 6.74 2.66
C CYS A 151 1.86 6.68 1.69
N LEU A 152 2.63 5.59 1.63
CA LEU A 152 3.75 5.43 0.69
C LEU A 152 3.26 4.99 -0.71
N SER A 153 3.80 3.87 -1.19
CA SER A 153 3.53 3.25 -2.48
C SER A 153 2.07 2.80 -2.67
N PRO A 154 1.35 2.23 -1.67
CA PRO A 154 -0.03 1.78 -1.85
C PRO A 154 -0.95 2.91 -2.34
N THR A 155 -0.94 4.05 -1.65
CA THR A 155 -1.72 5.23 -2.06
C THR A 155 -1.27 5.76 -3.43
N ALA A 156 0.04 5.81 -3.70
CA ALA A 156 0.52 6.27 -5.00
C ALA A 156 0.04 5.39 -6.17
N VAL A 157 0.05 4.07 -5.99
CA VAL A 157 -0.46 3.11 -6.97
C VAL A 157 -1.97 3.23 -7.13
N PHE A 158 -2.71 3.38 -6.02
CA PHE A 158 -4.16 3.62 -6.05
C PHE A 158 -4.51 4.86 -6.86
N ILE A 159 -3.88 6.01 -6.56
CA ILE A 159 -4.08 7.28 -7.27
C ILE A 159 -3.81 7.13 -8.77
N LYS A 160 -2.72 6.44 -9.13
CA LYS A 160 -2.38 6.17 -10.53
C LYS A 160 -3.46 5.34 -11.22
N LYS A 161 -4.02 4.33 -10.55
CA LYS A 161 -5.09 3.49 -11.11
C LYS A 161 -6.40 4.25 -11.27
N VAL A 162 -6.73 5.16 -10.35
CA VAL A 162 -7.89 6.08 -10.47
C VAL A 162 -7.75 7.02 -11.67
N PHE A 163 -6.56 7.59 -11.89
CA PHE A 163 -6.32 8.44 -13.08
C PHE A 163 -6.47 7.69 -14.40
N VAL A 164 -6.01 6.43 -14.46
CA VAL A 164 -6.21 5.57 -15.63
C VAL A 164 -7.70 5.26 -15.82
N PHE A 165 -8.42 4.97 -14.74
CA PHE A 165 -9.87 4.69 -14.77
C PHE A 165 -10.67 5.84 -15.39
N PHE A 166 -10.43 7.08 -14.95
CA PHE A 166 -11.12 8.26 -15.48
C PHE A 166 -10.54 8.77 -16.82
N SER A 167 -9.61 8.04 -17.44
CA SER A 167 -8.94 8.42 -18.70
C SER A 167 -8.30 9.80 -18.69
N ILE A 168 -7.87 10.27 -17.52
CA ILE A 168 -7.24 11.57 -17.35
C ILE A 168 -5.82 11.58 -17.92
N GLN A 169 -5.25 10.40 -18.22
CA GLN A 169 -3.94 10.23 -18.83
C GLN A 169 -4.05 9.82 -20.31
N ASN A 170 -3.57 10.68 -21.21
CA ASN A 170 -3.40 10.42 -22.65
C ASN A 170 -2.00 9.83 -22.94
N ASP A 171 -1.95 8.84 -23.84
CA ASP A 171 -0.78 7.99 -24.12
C ASP A 171 0.38 8.67 -24.89
N THR A 172 0.24 9.93 -25.34
CA THR A 172 1.08 10.49 -26.41
C THR A 172 2.41 11.16 -25.99
N ASP A 173 2.93 10.93 -24.79
CA ASP A 173 4.23 11.52 -24.39
C ASP A 173 5.01 10.48 -23.59
N THR A 174 5.95 9.77 -24.20
CA THR A 174 6.66 8.66 -23.54
C THR A 174 8.04 9.07 -23.01
N ASP A 175 8.76 9.99 -23.67
CA ASP A 175 10.20 10.09 -23.43
C ASP A 175 10.61 11.22 -22.46
N LYS A 176 9.79 12.28 -22.29
CA LYS A 176 9.93 13.26 -21.18
C LYS A 176 9.14 12.87 -19.92
N LYS A 177 8.29 11.84 -20.00
CA LYS A 177 7.39 11.42 -18.92
C LYS A 177 8.11 10.64 -17.82
N GLU A 178 9.12 9.83 -18.10
CA GLU A 178 9.74 8.97 -17.08
C GLU A 178 10.42 9.75 -15.94
N GLU A 179 11.11 10.86 -16.25
CA GLU A 179 11.75 11.73 -15.25
C GLU A 179 10.74 12.50 -14.38
N LEU A 180 9.71 13.09 -15.02
CA LEU A 180 8.64 13.84 -14.33
C LEU A 180 7.72 12.93 -13.51
N ILE A 181 7.49 11.69 -13.96
CA ILE A 181 6.71 10.67 -13.23
C ILE A 181 7.44 10.26 -11.94
N SER A 182 8.78 10.18 -11.95
CA SER A 182 9.54 9.86 -10.73
C SER A 182 9.49 10.99 -9.70
N SER A 183 9.60 12.25 -10.16
CA SER A 183 9.56 13.43 -9.28
C SER A 183 8.17 13.66 -8.70
N GLY A 184 7.11 13.55 -9.52
CA GLY A 184 5.73 13.65 -9.04
C GLY A 184 5.35 12.56 -8.04
N TYR A 185 5.85 11.33 -8.25
CA TYR A 185 5.68 10.22 -7.32
C TYR A 185 6.31 10.53 -5.95
N LEU A 186 7.56 10.98 -5.93
CA LEU A 186 8.26 11.31 -4.68
C LEU A 186 7.63 12.51 -3.97
N ILE A 187 7.27 13.58 -4.69
CA ILE A 187 6.58 14.75 -4.13
C ILE A 187 5.27 14.31 -3.46
N GLY A 188 4.49 13.45 -4.12
CA GLY A 188 3.24 12.95 -3.55
C GLY A 188 3.45 12.13 -2.28
N ILE A 189 4.51 11.31 -2.21
CA ILE A 189 4.86 10.58 -0.97
C ILE A 189 5.23 11.55 0.15
N LEU A 190 6.12 12.51 -0.13
CA LEU A 190 6.57 13.49 0.86
C LEU A 190 5.39 14.31 1.40
N GLU A 191 4.50 14.78 0.52
CA GLU A 191 3.29 15.48 0.91
C GLU A 191 2.42 14.65 1.86
N ARG A 192 2.13 13.38 1.53
CA ARG A 192 1.28 12.55 2.40
C ARG A 192 1.93 12.26 3.75
N ILE A 193 3.25 12.06 3.78
CA ILE A 193 4.00 11.90 5.04
C ILE A 193 3.87 13.16 5.87
N ILE A 194 4.12 14.35 5.29
CA ILE A 194 4.02 15.63 6.01
C ILE A 194 2.59 15.84 6.54
N ILE A 195 1.58 15.63 5.69
CA ILE A 195 0.17 15.78 6.08
C ILE A 195 -0.20 14.81 7.21
N LEU A 196 0.19 13.54 7.09
CA LEU A 196 -0.07 12.53 8.12
C LEU A 196 0.59 12.92 9.45
N THR A 197 1.87 13.31 9.42
CA THR A 197 2.60 13.75 10.62
C THR A 197 1.92 14.95 11.28
N LEU A 198 1.60 15.99 10.51
CA LEU A 198 0.95 17.19 11.04
C LEU A 198 -0.45 16.88 11.60
N GLY A 199 -1.23 16.06 10.90
CA GLY A 199 -2.58 15.70 11.30
C GLY A 199 -2.63 14.86 12.58
N LEU A 200 -1.71 13.89 12.72
CA LEU A 200 -1.58 13.10 13.96
C LEU A 200 -1.11 13.96 15.15
N ASN A 201 -0.41 15.07 14.90
CA ASN A 201 -0.05 16.07 15.91
C ASN A 201 -1.09 17.18 16.09
N ALA A 202 -2.31 17.00 15.56
CA ALA A 202 -3.41 17.97 15.60
C ALA A 202 -3.09 19.35 14.98
N GLN A 203 -2.07 19.44 14.11
CA GLN A 203 -1.66 20.67 13.42
C GLN A 203 -2.39 20.83 12.08
N LEU A 204 -3.73 20.86 12.10
CA LEU A 204 -4.53 20.93 10.87
C LEU A 204 -4.30 22.20 10.06
N GLY A 205 -4.00 23.33 10.72
CA GLY A 205 -3.68 24.59 10.02
C GLY A 205 -2.40 24.50 9.18
N ALA A 206 -1.38 23.79 9.67
CA ALA A 206 -0.11 23.61 8.95
C ALA A 206 -0.27 22.77 7.67
N ILE A 207 -1.26 21.87 7.61
CA ILE A 207 -1.61 21.14 6.38
C ILE A 207 -2.02 22.12 5.28
N GLY A 208 -2.82 23.14 5.61
CA GLY A 208 -3.22 24.18 4.67
C GLY A 208 -2.03 24.95 4.08
N PHE A 209 -1.02 25.26 4.92
CA PHE A 209 0.22 25.89 4.48
C PHE A 209 0.99 25.03 3.47
N VAL A 210 1.14 23.72 3.74
CA VAL A 210 1.83 22.78 2.83
C VAL A 210 1.15 22.75 1.46
N LEU A 211 -0.19 22.70 1.42
CA LEU A 211 -0.96 22.70 0.18
C LEU A 211 -0.88 24.03 -0.57
N ALA A 212 -0.93 25.15 0.16
CA ALA A 212 -0.76 26.47 -0.42
C ALA A 212 0.64 26.64 -1.03
N ALA A 213 1.69 26.25 -0.31
CA ALA A 213 3.07 26.30 -0.80
C ALA A 213 3.27 25.44 -2.07
N LYS A 214 2.70 24.22 -2.09
CA LYS A 214 2.71 23.34 -3.26
C LYS A 214 2.00 23.96 -4.47
N SER A 215 0.91 24.68 -4.25
CA SER A 215 0.12 25.33 -5.31
C SER A 215 0.83 26.58 -5.83
N LEU A 216 1.42 27.37 -4.94
CA LEU A 216 2.20 28.56 -5.28
C LEU A 216 3.41 28.22 -6.16
N ALA A 217 4.15 27.15 -5.82
CA ALA A 217 5.30 26.70 -6.60
C ALA A 217 4.93 26.27 -8.04
N ARG A 218 3.66 25.96 -8.30
CA ARG A 218 3.15 25.55 -9.62
C ARG A 218 2.18 26.53 -10.26
N PHE A 219 2.05 27.75 -9.71
CA PHE A 219 1.04 28.71 -10.11
C PHE A 219 0.98 28.94 -11.63
N LYS A 220 2.14 29.19 -12.27
CA LYS A 220 2.21 29.38 -13.74
C LYS A 220 1.75 28.16 -14.54
N GLN A 221 1.96 26.95 -14.04
CA GLN A 221 1.57 25.72 -14.74
C GLN A 221 0.06 25.47 -14.65
N LEU A 222 -0.62 26.05 -13.64
CA LEU A 222 -2.07 25.94 -13.49
C LEU A 222 -2.87 26.69 -14.57
N GLU A 223 -2.21 27.53 -15.38
CA GLU A 223 -2.82 28.14 -16.56
C GLU A 223 -3.12 27.11 -17.67
N ASP A 224 -2.36 26.00 -17.73
CA ASP A 224 -2.69 24.87 -18.60
C ASP A 224 -3.81 24.03 -17.96
N LYS A 225 -5.00 24.08 -18.57
CA LYS A 225 -6.20 23.35 -18.13
C LYS A 225 -5.93 21.85 -17.91
N ASN A 226 -5.20 21.19 -18.80
CA ASN A 226 -4.94 19.76 -18.71
C ASN A 226 -4.02 19.44 -17.52
N PHE A 227 -3.05 20.31 -17.26
CA PHE A 227 -2.18 20.20 -16.10
C PHE A 227 -2.96 20.48 -14.81
N ALA A 228 -3.76 21.55 -14.78
CA ALA A 228 -4.53 21.98 -13.62
C ALA A 228 -5.50 20.89 -13.15
N GLU A 229 -6.26 20.27 -14.06
CA GLU A 229 -7.19 19.18 -13.73
C GLU A 229 -6.47 17.98 -13.10
N LYS A 230 -5.36 17.53 -13.70
CA LYS A 230 -4.52 16.43 -13.17
C LYS A 230 -3.95 16.77 -11.80
N TYR A 231 -3.42 17.98 -11.66
CA TYR A 231 -2.78 18.45 -10.43
C TYR A 231 -3.79 18.57 -9.28
N LEU A 232 -4.94 19.19 -9.54
CA LEU A 232 -6.00 19.39 -8.55
C LEU A 232 -6.58 18.05 -8.10
N LEU A 233 -6.96 17.18 -9.04
CA LEU A 233 -7.54 15.88 -8.69
C LEU A 233 -6.54 15.01 -7.91
N GLY A 234 -5.27 15.01 -8.31
CA GLY A 234 -4.22 14.26 -7.62
C GLY A 234 -3.97 14.76 -6.20
N THR A 235 -3.89 16.07 -6.03
CA THR A 235 -3.68 16.71 -4.73
C THR A 235 -4.87 16.48 -3.81
N LEU A 236 -6.10 16.72 -4.28
CA LEU A 236 -7.31 16.52 -3.49
C LEU A 236 -7.49 15.06 -3.07
N MET A 237 -7.25 14.10 -3.97
CA MET A 237 -7.33 12.68 -3.62
C MET A 237 -6.24 12.29 -2.60
N SER A 238 -5.01 12.79 -2.78
CA SER A 238 -3.90 12.54 -1.84
C SER A 238 -4.23 13.08 -0.44
N VAL A 239 -4.74 14.31 -0.36
CA VAL A 239 -5.17 14.93 0.90
C VAL A 239 -6.33 14.16 1.53
N ALA A 240 -7.35 13.79 0.75
CA ALA A 240 -8.50 13.04 1.24
C ALA A 240 -8.08 11.70 1.86
N ILE A 241 -7.19 10.95 1.20
CA ILE A 241 -6.66 9.68 1.72
C ILE A 241 -5.85 9.91 3.00
N SER A 242 -4.98 10.93 3.05
CA SER A 242 -4.23 11.25 4.26
C SER A 242 -5.14 11.64 5.43
N LEU A 243 -6.15 12.48 5.21
CA LEU A 243 -7.13 12.87 6.24
C LEU A 243 -7.96 11.68 6.73
N PHE A 244 -8.33 10.77 5.83
CA PHE A 244 -8.98 9.51 6.19
C PHE A 244 -8.06 8.64 7.07
N CYS A 245 -6.78 8.52 6.71
CA CYS A 245 -5.79 7.80 7.52
C CYS A 245 -5.62 8.43 8.91
N ILE A 246 -5.59 9.77 9.01
CA ILE A 246 -5.53 10.48 10.30
C ILE A 246 -6.76 10.16 11.15
N THR A 247 -7.95 10.23 10.55
CA THR A 247 -9.21 9.97 11.25
C THR A 247 -9.29 8.54 11.77
N ILE A 248 -8.96 7.55 10.93
CA ILE A 248 -8.87 6.15 11.34
C ILE A 248 -7.79 5.96 12.41
N GLY A 249 -6.62 6.57 12.23
CA GLY A 249 -5.53 6.51 13.20
C GLY A 249 -5.97 6.98 14.58
N ASN A 250 -6.57 8.16 14.67
CA ASN A 250 -7.09 8.71 15.92
C ASN A 250 -8.19 7.85 16.56
N PHE A 251 -8.95 7.11 15.76
CA PHE A 251 -9.95 6.16 16.26
C PHE A 251 -9.32 4.86 16.77
N LEU A 252 -8.29 4.35 16.09
CA LEU A 252 -7.64 3.08 16.43
C LEU A 252 -6.62 3.21 17.56
N LEU A 253 -5.98 4.37 17.72
CA LEU A 253 -4.98 4.60 18.77
C LEU A 253 -5.61 4.51 20.16
N ILE A 254 -4.97 3.73 21.03
CA ILE A 254 -5.42 3.56 22.41
C ILE A 254 -4.90 4.74 23.23
N LYS A 255 -5.82 5.49 23.86
CA LYS A 255 -5.54 6.65 24.71
C LYS A 255 -5.05 6.27 26.09
#